data_AF-A0A0M9E1U3-F1
#
_entry.id   AF-A0A0M9E1U3-F1
#
_cell.length_a   1.000
_cell.length_b   1.000
_cell.length_c   1.000
_cell.angle_alpha   90.00
_cell.angle_beta   90.00
_cell.angle_gamma   90.00
#
_symmetry.space_group_name_H-M   'P 1'
#
loop_
_entity.id
_entity.type
_entity.pdbx_description
1 polymer ?
#
loop_
_entity_poly.entity_id
_entity_poly.type
_entity_poly.pdbx_seq_one_letter_code
_entity_poly.pdbx_strand_id
1 'polypeptide(L)'
;MPINEAVIETLVPEDVYTDRKDHIDYFYNAAIKAITRRTMSTVLLGQRRMGKTEIFKRVVNRLFFNQDHNEKVVIPVFYQFPDAFLSKKDFAVQYVENFLRWFAAFKLKRPALIKEPFLIKDFLNFFENNINITQGTHIAIDLIKAIMDDGVVVPEQKAIMLPKDVAFYDDITIAM
;
A
#
# COMPACT_ATOMS: atom_id res chain seq x y z
N MET A 1 23.97 9.91 -13.94
CA MET A 1 23.56 8.70 -13.19
C MET A 1 22.14 8.91 -12.76
N PRO A 2 21.14 8.11 -13.16
CA PRO A 2 19.81 8.30 -12.62
C PRO A 2 19.84 7.85 -11.17
N ILE A 3 19.40 8.74 -10.28
CA ILE A 3 19.09 8.43 -8.89
C ILE A 3 18.02 7.34 -8.94
N ASN A 4 18.20 6.27 -8.18
CA ASN A 4 17.23 5.19 -7.99
C ASN A 4 15.84 5.80 -7.65
N GLU A 5 14.95 5.94 -8.64
CA GLU A 5 13.55 6.32 -8.41
C GLU A 5 12.79 5.09 -7.93
N ALA A 6 13.13 4.60 -6.74
CA ALA A 6 12.43 3.52 -6.06
C ALA A 6 11.51 4.13 -5.01
N VAL A 7 10.23 3.73 -4.98
CA VAL A 7 9.30 4.15 -3.92
C VAL A 7 9.75 3.60 -2.58
N ILE A 8 10.26 2.36 -2.59
CA ILE A 8 10.87 1.69 -1.46
C ILE A 8 12.31 1.36 -1.79
N GLU A 9 13.21 1.73 -0.89
CA GLU A 9 14.63 1.42 -1.02
C GLU A 9 14.89 -0.09 -0.97
N THR A 10 15.53 -0.58 -2.02
CA THR A 10 16.05 -1.95 -2.18
C THR A 10 17.44 -2.05 -1.56
N LEU A 11 17.70 -3.10 -0.78
CA LEU A 11 18.99 -3.26 -0.08
C LEU A 11 20.07 -3.87 -0.97
N VAL A 12 19.66 -4.62 -1.99
CA VAL A 12 20.58 -5.30 -2.90
C VAL A 12 20.51 -4.61 -4.26
N PRO A 13 21.63 -4.26 -4.90
CA PRO A 13 21.66 -3.78 -6.28
C PRO A 13 21.03 -4.77 -7.28
N GLU A 14 20.52 -4.30 -8.42
CA GLU A 14 19.88 -5.18 -9.42
C GLU A 14 20.84 -6.20 -10.04
N ASP A 15 22.06 -5.78 -10.33
CA ASP A 15 23.14 -6.57 -10.94
C ASP A 15 23.56 -7.77 -10.07
N VAL A 16 23.42 -7.65 -8.75
CA VAL A 16 23.76 -8.71 -7.79
C VAL A 16 22.55 -9.58 -7.42
N TYR A 17 21.32 -9.12 -7.70
CA TYR A 17 20.10 -9.82 -7.32
C TYR A 17 19.65 -10.83 -8.39
N THR A 18 20.45 -11.89 -8.58
CA THR A 18 20.20 -12.97 -9.54
C THR A 18 19.26 -14.05 -8.97
N ASP A 19 18.67 -14.89 -9.82
CA ASP A 19 17.87 -16.08 -9.45
C ASP A 19 16.55 -15.85 -8.68
N ARG A 20 16.01 -14.63 -8.72
CA ARG A 20 14.74 -14.26 -8.08
C ARG A 20 13.73 -13.62 -9.03
N LYS A 21 14.10 -13.48 -10.30
CA LYS A 21 13.26 -12.89 -11.35
C LYS A 21 11.91 -13.59 -11.47
N ASP A 22 11.89 -14.92 -11.47
CA ASP A 22 10.65 -15.70 -11.58
C ASP A 22 9.67 -15.42 -10.43
N HIS A 23 10.19 -15.22 -9.20
CA HIS A 23 9.35 -14.86 -8.06
C HIS A 23 8.78 -13.46 -8.23
N ILE A 24 9.61 -12.48 -8.63
CA ILE A 24 9.18 -11.11 -8.88
C ILE A 24 8.12 -11.08 -10.00
N ASP A 25 8.38 -11.75 -11.12
CA ASP A 25 7.47 -11.84 -12.26
C ASP A 25 6.16 -12.53 -11.87
N TYR A 26 6.24 -13.61 -11.08
CA TYR A 26 5.06 -14.29 -10.56
C TYR A 26 4.18 -13.36 -9.72
N PHE A 27 4.74 -12.69 -8.71
CA PHE A 27 3.97 -11.80 -7.82
C PHE A 27 3.44 -10.56 -8.57
N TYR A 28 4.25 -9.98 -9.46
CA TYR A 28 3.81 -8.88 -10.32
C TYR A 28 2.63 -9.31 -11.19
N ASN A 29 2.74 -10.42 -11.92
CA ASN A 29 1.69 -10.92 -12.79
C ASN A 29 0.44 -11.35 -12.00
N ALA A 30 0.60 -11.91 -10.81
CA ALA A 30 -0.51 -12.24 -9.92
C ALA A 30 -1.27 -10.97 -9.51
N ALA A 31 -0.55 -9.91 -9.11
CA ALA A 31 -1.13 -8.63 -8.76
C ALA A 31 -1.88 -8.01 -9.95
N ILE A 32 -1.28 -7.94 -11.14
CA ILE A 32 -1.96 -7.44 -12.35
C ILE A 32 -3.20 -8.28 -12.69
N LYS A 33 -3.11 -9.61 -12.61
CA LYS A 33 -4.27 -10.49 -12.83
C LYS A 33 -5.39 -10.27 -11.82
N ALA A 34 -5.12 -9.69 -10.66
CA ALA A 34 -6.16 -9.40 -9.65
C ALA A 34 -7.23 -8.43 -10.17
N ILE A 35 -6.91 -7.61 -11.20
CA ILE A 35 -7.88 -6.78 -11.91
C ILE A 35 -9.05 -7.61 -12.45
N THR A 36 -8.76 -8.85 -12.88
CA THR A 36 -9.77 -9.77 -13.40
C THR A 36 -10.55 -10.51 -12.31
N ARG A 37 -10.24 -10.27 -11.03
CA ARG A 37 -10.79 -10.97 -9.85
C ARG A 37 -10.57 -12.48 -9.84
N ARG A 38 -9.56 -12.96 -10.57
CA ARG A 38 -9.20 -14.40 -10.70
C ARG A 38 -7.96 -14.81 -9.90
N THR A 39 -7.35 -13.87 -9.19
CA THR A 39 -6.13 -14.13 -8.41
C THR A 39 -6.48 -14.59 -7.00
N MET A 40 -5.74 -15.59 -6.50
CA MET A 40 -5.83 -16.08 -5.12
C MET A 40 -4.87 -15.31 -4.20
N SER A 41 -5.23 -15.17 -2.93
CA SER A 41 -4.30 -14.68 -1.91
C SER A 41 -3.06 -15.56 -1.85
N THR A 42 -1.89 -14.94 -1.92
CA THR A 42 -0.60 -15.65 -1.98
C THR A 42 0.27 -15.25 -0.80
N VAL A 43 0.97 -16.23 -0.23
CA VAL A 43 1.95 -16.02 0.86
C VAL A 43 3.31 -16.58 0.46
N LEU A 44 4.38 -15.82 0.75
CA LEU A 44 5.75 -16.28 0.60
C LEU A 44 6.33 -16.62 1.98
N LEU A 45 6.53 -17.91 2.25
CA LEU A 45 7.08 -18.41 3.52
C LEU A 45 8.54 -18.82 3.36
N GLY A 46 9.31 -18.71 4.43
CA GLY A 46 10.70 -19.16 4.47
C GLY A 46 11.48 -18.56 5.63
N GLN A 47 12.73 -18.97 5.78
CA GLN A 47 13.60 -18.55 6.88
C GLN A 47 13.98 -17.06 6.83
N ARG A 48 14.42 -16.50 7.96
CA ARG A 48 14.91 -15.10 8.05
C ARG A 48 16.08 -14.91 7.07
N ARG A 49 16.21 -13.70 6.50
CA ARG A 49 17.28 -13.31 5.56
C ARG A 49 17.31 -14.06 4.21
N MET A 50 16.20 -14.70 3.81
CA MET A 50 16.04 -15.31 2.48
C MET A 50 15.70 -14.32 1.34
N GLY A 51 15.71 -13.01 1.61
CA GLY A 51 15.39 -11.98 0.61
C GLY A 51 13.89 -11.82 0.29
N LYS A 52 12.98 -12.42 1.08
CA LYS A 52 11.52 -12.30 0.86
C LYS A 52 11.04 -10.84 0.81
N THR A 53 11.47 -10.03 1.79
CA THR A 53 11.15 -8.60 1.84
C THR A 53 11.68 -7.86 0.60
N GLU A 54 12.86 -8.24 0.11
CA GLU A 54 13.47 -7.65 -1.08
C GLU A 54 12.66 -7.96 -2.35
N ILE A 55 12.12 -9.17 -2.48
CA ILE A 55 11.18 -9.53 -3.55
C ILE A 55 9.97 -8.59 -3.53
N PHE A 56 9.30 -8.45 -2.38
CA PHE A 56 8.11 -7.62 -2.27
C PHE A 56 8.39 -6.14 -2.56
N LYS A 57 9.50 -5.59 -2.07
CA LYS A 57 9.92 -4.21 -2.38
C LYS A 57 10.05 -3.98 -3.88
N ARG A 58 10.70 -4.90 -4.59
CA ARG A 58 10.89 -4.84 -6.05
C ARG A 58 9.59 -4.98 -6.81
N VAL A 59 8.70 -5.88 -6.38
CA VAL A 59 7.36 -6.04 -6.95
C VAL A 59 6.55 -4.75 -6.78
N VAL A 60 6.57 -4.15 -5.59
CA VAL A 60 5.84 -2.90 -5.30
C VAL A 60 6.40 -1.74 -6.12
N ASN A 61 7.73 -1.58 -6.20
CA ASN A 61 8.35 -0.55 -7.04
C ASN A 61 7.93 -0.72 -8.51
N ARG A 62 7.97 -1.95 -9.03
CA ARG A 62 7.54 -2.24 -10.40
C ARG A 62 6.06 -1.97 -10.62
N LEU A 63 5.19 -2.36 -9.69
CA LEU A 63 3.77 -2.02 -9.75
C LEU A 63 3.58 -0.49 -9.75
N PHE A 64 4.29 0.23 -8.90
CA PHE A 64 4.10 1.67 -8.78
C PHE A 64 4.44 2.43 -10.07
N PHE A 65 5.56 2.09 -10.73
CA PHE A 65 6.05 2.86 -11.88
C PHE A 65 5.68 2.28 -13.25
N ASN A 66 5.51 0.96 -13.38
CA ASN A 66 5.49 0.31 -14.69
C ASN A 66 4.08 -0.08 -15.16
N GLN A 67 3.02 0.42 -14.52
CA GLN A 67 1.65 0.20 -14.96
C GLN A 67 1.18 1.28 -15.95
N ASP A 68 0.45 0.86 -17.00
CA ASP A 68 -0.22 1.81 -17.89
C ASP A 68 -1.45 2.39 -17.19
N HIS A 69 -1.42 3.70 -16.92
CA HIS A 69 -2.49 4.41 -16.23
C HIS A 69 -3.70 4.72 -17.12
N ASN A 70 -3.63 4.41 -18.41
CA ASN A 70 -4.77 4.50 -19.33
C ASN A 70 -5.68 3.25 -19.25
N GLU A 71 -5.20 2.17 -18.63
CA GLU A 71 -5.97 0.94 -18.41
C GLU A 71 -6.40 0.81 -16.94
N LYS A 72 -7.10 -0.30 -16.61
CA LYS A 72 -7.33 -0.65 -15.21
C LYS A 72 -5.97 -0.90 -14.53
N VAL A 73 -5.74 -0.22 -13.41
CA VAL A 73 -4.50 -0.32 -12.62
C VAL A 73 -4.75 -1.01 -11.29
N VAL A 74 -3.69 -1.58 -10.75
CA VAL A 74 -3.59 -2.07 -9.38
C VAL A 74 -2.94 -1.00 -8.52
N ILE A 75 -3.56 -0.62 -7.41
CA ILE A 75 -2.93 0.28 -6.44
C ILE A 75 -2.04 -0.57 -5.53
N PRO A 76 -0.69 -0.44 -5.60
CA PRO A 76 0.18 -1.15 -4.68
C PRO A 76 0.19 -0.45 -3.32
N VAL A 77 0.06 -1.22 -2.25
CA VAL A 77 0.19 -0.71 -0.88
C VAL A 77 1.16 -1.62 -0.13
N PHE A 78 2.33 -1.10 0.24
CA PHE A 78 3.26 -1.85 1.08
C PHE A 78 3.04 -1.52 2.54
N TYR A 79 2.92 -2.53 3.38
CA TYR A 79 2.86 -2.38 4.83
C TYR A 79 3.87 -3.32 5.48
N GLN A 80 4.68 -2.77 6.38
CA GLN A 80 5.57 -3.54 7.23
C GLN A 80 5.05 -3.41 8.67
N PHE A 81 4.75 -4.55 9.29
CA PHE A 81 4.39 -4.57 10.70
C PHE A 81 5.54 -4.01 11.54
N PRO A 82 5.28 -3.05 12.44
CA PRO A 82 6.30 -2.56 13.35
C PRO A 82 6.69 -3.67 14.33
N ASP A 83 7.94 -3.62 14.82
CA ASP A 83 8.44 -4.58 15.82
C ASP A 83 7.66 -4.50 17.14
N ALA A 84 7.11 -3.31 17.45
CA ALA A 84 6.19 -3.08 18.54
C ALA A 84 5.21 -1.96 18.17
N PHE A 85 3.95 -2.10 18.57
CA PHE A 85 2.96 -1.02 18.55
C PHE A 85 2.44 -0.79 19.97
N LEU A 86 2.18 0.47 20.31
CA LEU A 86 1.82 0.89 21.67
C LEU A 86 0.42 0.41 22.07
N SER A 87 -0.54 0.46 21.15
CA SER A 87 -1.91 -0.01 21.37
C SER A 87 -2.60 -0.44 20.07
N LYS A 88 -3.75 -1.11 20.21
CA LYS A 88 -4.64 -1.45 19.07
C LYS A 88 -5.09 -0.21 18.29
N LYS A 89 -5.33 0.90 18.99
CA LYS A 89 -5.67 2.20 18.39
C LYS A 89 -4.50 2.72 17.57
N ASP A 90 -3.30 2.72 18.13
CA ASP A 90 -2.10 3.22 17.43
C ASP A 90 -1.80 2.39 16.18
N PHE A 91 -1.93 1.06 16.27
CA PHE A 91 -1.85 0.19 15.10
C PHE A 91 -2.90 0.56 14.05
N ALA A 92 -4.16 0.73 14.44
CA ALA A 92 -5.24 1.05 13.52
C ALA A 92 -5.03 2.39 12.80
N VAL A 93 -4.61 3.43 13.54
CA VAL A 93 -4.26 4.74 12.96
C VAL A 93 -3.11 4.60 11.97
N GLN A 94 -2.01 3.96 12.36
CA GLN A 94 -0.84 3.78 11.49
C GLN A 94 -1.16 2.97 10.24
N TYR A 95 -1.98 1.93 10.37
CA TYR A 95 -2.37 1.09 9.24
C TYR A 95 -3.22 1.86 8.22
N VAL A 96 -4.25 2.58 8.70
CA VAL A 96 -5.14 3.36 7.83
C VAL A 96 -4.38 4.54 7.21
N GLU A 97 -3.54 5.22 7.99
CA GLU A 97 -2.68 6.29 7.47
C GLU A 97 -1.75 5.76 6.36
N ASN A 98 -1.06 4.63 6.58
CA ASN A 98 -0.20 4.03 5.57
C ASN A 98 -0.99 3.71 4.29
N PHE A 99 -2.17 3.10 4.43
CA PHE A 99 -3.05 2.81 3.30
C PHE A 99 -3.38 4.08 2.49
N LEU A 100 -3.85 5.14 3.16
CA LEU A 100 -4.18 6.41 2.50
C LEU A 100 -2.96 7.07 1.84
N ARG A 101 -1.79 7.03 2.47
CA ARG A 101 -0.54 7.57 1.90
C ARG A 101 -0.14 6.85 0.63
N TRP A 102 -0.17 5.52 0.61
CA TRP A 102 0.11 4.74 -0.59
C TRP A 102 -0.91 4.99 -1.70
N PHE A 103 -2.19 5.06 -1.33
CA PHE A 103 -3.26 5.38 -2.26
C PHE A 103 -3.03 6.74 -2.93
N ALA A 104 -2.79 7.79 -2.14
CA ALA A 104 -2.52 9.13 -2.64
C ALA A 104 -1.23 9.21 -3.44
N ALA A 105 -0.15 8.61 -2.94
CA ALA A 105 1.14 8.57 -3.61
C ALA A 105 1.03 7.97 -5.01
N PHE A 106 0.31 6.85 -5.14
CA PHE A 106 0.12 6.19 -6.43
C PHE A 106 -0.79 7.02 -7.36
N LYS A 107 -1.95 7.47 -6.87
CA LYS A 107 -2.90 8.25 -7.68
C LYS A 107 -2.33 9.58 -8.17
N LEU A 108 -1.51 10.25 -7.35
CA LEU A 108 -0.87 11.52 -7.68
C LEU A 108 0.51 11.36 -8.30
N LYS A 109 1.00 10.12 -8.47
CA LYS A 109 2.37 9.82 -8.92
C LYS A 109 3.44 10.58 -8.11
N ARG A 110 3.23 10.69 -6.79
CA ARG A 110 4.11 11.41 -5.85
C ARG A 110 4.61 10.46 -4.76
N PRO A 111 5.70 9.68 -5.00
CA PRO A 111 6.27 8.74 -4.04
C PRO A 111 6.62 9.35 -2.68
N ALA A 112 6.99 10.64 -2.68
CA ALA A 112 7.40 11.34 -1.46
C ALA A 112 6.31 11.34 -0.36
N LEU A 113 5.02 11.28 -0.72
CA LEU A 113 3.90 11.25 0.24
C LEU A 113 3.94 10.07 1.23
N ILE A 114 4.66 9.00 0.88
CA ILE A 114 4.81 7.83 1.75
C ILE A 114 5.72 8.13 2.95
N LYS A 115 6.70 9.03 2.79
CA LYS A 115 7.71 9.33 3.83
C LYS A 115 7.63 10.76 4.37
N GLU A 116 6.98 11.67 3.64
CA GLU A 116 6.86 13.06 4.06
C GLU A 116 6.18 13.15 5.44
N PRO A 117 6.80 13.85 6.41
CA PRO A 117 6.19 14.04 7.71
C PRO A 117 4.96 14.94 7.55
N PHE A 118 3.81 14.46 8.03
CA PHE A 118 2.58 15.24 8.13
C PHE A 118 1.97 15.00 9.51
N LEU A 119 1.35 16.04 10.07
CA LEU A 119 0.29 15.78 11.03
C LEU A 119 -0.86 15.11 10.27
N ILE A 120 -1.46 14.08 10.87
CA ILE A 120 -2.52 13.31 10.21
C ILE A 120 -3.64 14.24 9.70
N LYS A 121 -4.03 15.25 10.49
CA LYS A 121 -5.05 16.24 10.09
C LYS A 121 -4.66 16.99 8.82
N ASP A 122 -3.41 17.42 8.70
CA ASP A 122 -2.91 18.15 7.52
C ASP A 122 -2.85 17.23 6.30
N PHE A 123 -2.46 15.97 6.50
CA PHE A 123 -2.48 14.96 5.44
C PHE A 123 -3.90 14.68 4.96
N LEU A 124 -4.89 14.56 5.85
CA LEU A 124 -6.28 14.36 5.47
C LEU A 124 -6.84 15.55 4.69
N ASN A 125 -6.55 16.78 5.12
CA ASN A 125 -6.92 17.98 4.38
C ASN A 125 -6.26 18.00 2.99
N PHE A 126 -4.98 17.63 2.91
CA PHE A 126 -4.29 17.50 1.62
C PHE A 126 -4.97 16.44 0.74
N PHE A 127 -5.29 15.26 1.30
CA PHE A 127 -5.94 14.17 0.59
C PHE A 127 -7.29 14.61 0.01
N GLU A 128 -8.16 15.21 0.83
CA GLU A 128 -9.48 15.69 0.43
C GLU A 128 -9.43 16.75 -0.69
N ASN A 129 -8.38 17.58 -0.70
CA ASN A 129 -8.22 18.63 -1.70
C ASN A 129 -7.56 18.16 -3.02
N ASN A 130 -6.87 17.01 -3.01
CA ASN A 130 -6.07 16.56 -4.17
C ASN A 130 -6.56 15.24 -4.77
N ILE A 131 -7.36 14.46 -4.05
CA ILE A 131 -7.95 13.21 -4.51
C ILE A 131 -9.46 13.40 -4.67
N ASN A 132 -10.02 12.91 -5.78
CA ASN A 132 -11.46 12.87 -5.95
C ASN A 132 -12.09 11.96 -4.88
N ILE A 133 -12.93 12.52 -4.02
CA ILE A 133 -13.58 11.77 -2.94
C ILE A 133 -14.69 10.90 -3.51
N THR A 134 -14.40 9.61 -3.54
CA THR A 134 -15.30 8.50 -3.83
C THR A 134 -15.93 7.96 -2.53
N GLN A 135 -16.87 7.02 -2.66
CA GLN A 135 -17.46 6.36 -1.49
C GLN A 135 -16.41 5.59 -0.68
N GLY A 136 -15.52 4.85 -1.32
CA GLY A 136 -14.45 4.11 -0.64
C GLY A 136 -13.48 5.04 0.09
N THR A 137 -12.99 6.09 -0.58
CA THR A 137 -12.08 7.06 0.07
C THR A 137 -12.75 7.84 1.20
N HIS A 138 -14.04 8.17 1.09
CA HIS A 138 -14.82 8.74 2.19
C HIS A 138 -14.86 7.81 3.42
N ILE A 139 -15.13 6.51 3.22
CA ILE A 139 -15.12 5.51 4.30
C ILE A 139 -13.74 5.45 4.98
N ALA A 140 -12.66 5.51 4.21
CA ALA A 140 -11.30 5.49 4.74
C ALA A 140 -10.99 6.72 5.61
N ILE A 141 -11.40 7.91 5.15
CA ILE A 141 -11.21 9.18 5.86
C ILE A 141 -12.06 9.22 7.14
N ASP A 142 -13.32 8.80 7.06
CA ASP A 142 -14.21 8.74 8.23
C ASP A 142 -13.68 7.75 9.26
N LEU A 143 -13.19 6.59 8.82
CA LEU A 143 -12.65 5.58 9.72
C LEU A 143 -11.47 6.13 10.52
N ILE A 144 -10.49 6.77 9.89
CA ILE A 144 -9.33 7.31 10.62
C ILE A 144 -9.75 8.44 11.57
N LYS A 145 -10.66 9.33 11.15
CA LYS A 145 -11.22 10.39 12.02
C LYS A 145 -11.90 9.77 13.25
N ALA A 146 -12.78 8.79 13.03
CA ALA A 146 -13.51 8.13 14.10
C ALA A 146 -12.58 7.33 15.04
N ILE A 147 -11.51 6.70 14.54
CA ILE A 147 -10.51 6.04 15.39
C ILE A 147 -9.79 7.08 16.25
N MET A 148 -9.37 8.21 15.67
CA MET A 148 -8.67 9.27 16.41
C MET A 148 -9.53 9.82 17.55
N ASP A 149 -10.83 9.97 17.31
CA ASP A 149 -11.82 10.49 18.28
C ASP A 149 -12.42 9.41 19.19
N ASP A 150 -11.83 8.20 19.24
CA ASP A 150 -12.28 7.07 20.08
C ASP A 150 -13.73 6.60 19.81
N GLY A 151 -14.26 6.90 18.63
CA GLY A 151 -15.62 6.57 18.19
C GLY A 151 -15.77 5.15 17.61
N VAL A 152 -14.68 4.39 17.47
CA VAL A 152 -14.70 3.06 16.83
C VAL A 152 -14.45 1.95 17.83
N VAL A 153 -15.42 1.04 17.93
CA VAL A 153 -15.30 -0.20 18.70
C VAL A 153 -14.44 -1.20 17.90
N VAL A 154 -13.36 -1.68 18.51
CA VAL A 154 -12.38 -2.62 17.91
C VAL A 154 -11.73 -2.05 16.63
N PRO A 155 -10.97 -0.95 16.76
CA PRO A 155 -10.44 -0.21 15.61
C PRO A 155 -9.49 -1.03 14.74
N GLU A 156 -8.75 -1.99 15.32
CA GLU A 156 -7.81 -2.84 14.60
C GLU A 156 -8.49 -3.74 13.56
N GLN A 157 -9.70 -4.23 13.84
CA GLN A 157 -10.45 -5.07 12.91
C GLN A 157 -10.97 -4.25 11.74
N LYS A 158 -11.48 -3.04 12.02
CA LYS A 158 -11.96 -2.12 10.98
C LYS A 158 -10.81 -1.66 10.07
N ALA A 159 -9.65 -1.35 10.65
CA ALA A 159 -8.47 -0.95 9.89
C ALA A 159 -8.03 -2.03 8.89
N ILE A 160 -7.93 -3.29 9.32
CA ILE A 160 -7.49 -4.40 8.45
C ILE A 160 -8.48 -4.68 7.31
N MET A 161 -9.77 -4.46 7.52
CA MET A 161 -10.80 -4.65 6.48
C MET A 161 -10.88 -3.50 5.48
N LEU A 162 -10.39 -2.31 5.85
CA LEU A 162 -10.54 -1.09 5.06
C LEU A 162 -10.12 -1.24 3.59
N PRO A 163 -8.95 -1.80 3.24
CA PRO A 163 -8.53 -1.89 1.84
C PRO A 163 -9.51 -2.71 0.98
N LYS A 164 -10.10 -3.76 1.55
CA LYS A 164 -11.13 -4.59 0.90
C LYS A 164 -12.40 -3.79 0.67
N ASP A 165 -12.86 -3.04 1.68
CA ASP A 165 -14.08 -2.25 1.60
C ASP A 165 -13.94 -1.13 0.55
N VAL A 166 -12.81 -0.41 0.55
CA VAL A 166 -12.50 0.62 -0.45
C VAL A 166 -12.46 0.02 -1.86
N ALA A 167 -11.78 -1.12 -2.03
CA ALA A 167 -11.71 -1.83 -3.31
C ALA A 167 -13.11 -2.22 -3.83
N PHE A 168 -13.99 -2.65 -2.92
CA PHE A 168 -15.36 -3.04 -3.27
C PHE A 168 -16.22 -1.84 -3.70
N TYR A 169 -16.24 -0.76 -2.91
CA TYR A 169 -17.10 0.40 -3.19
C TYR A 169 -16.68 1.18 -4.43
N ASP A 170 -15.37 1.24 -4.71
CA ASP A 170 -14.86 2.05 -5.83
C ASP A 170 -14.59 1.23 -7.10
N ASP A 171 -14.88 -0.08 -7.11
CA ASP A 171 -14.52 -1.02 -8.19
C ASP A 171 -13.05 -0.90 -8.64
N ILE A 172 -12.14 -0.80 -7.66
CA ILE A 172 -10.70 -0.71 -7.89
C ILE A 172 -9.97 -1.96 -7.42
N THR A 173 -8.76 -2.17 -7.92
CA THR A 173 -7.90 -3.28 -7.50
C THR A 173 -6.78 -2.76 -6.62
N ILE A 174 -6.58 -3.40 -5.47
CA ILE A 174 -5.52 -3.08 -4.51
C ILE A 174 -4.70 -4.33 -4.28
N ALA A 175 -3.38 -4.23 -4.35
CA ALA A 175 -2.45 -5.30 -4.00
C ALA A 175 -1.65 -4.89 -2.76
N MET A 176 -1.68 -5.75 -1.74
CA MET A 176 -1.01 -5.56 -0.45
C MET A 176 -0.04 -6.68 -0.14
#